data_AF-A0A3N5NNW9-F1
#
_entry.id   AF-A0A3N5NNW9-F1
#
_cell.length_a   1.000
_cell.length_b   1.000
_cell.length_c   1.000
_cell.angle_alpha   90.00
_cell.angle_beta   90.00
_cell.angle_gamma   90.00
#
_symmetry.space_group_name_H-M   'P 1'
#
loop_
_entity.id
_entity.type
_entity.pdbx_description
1 polymer ?
#
loop_
_entity_poly.entity_id
_entity_poly.type
_entity_poly.pdbx_seq_one_letter_code
_entity_poly.pdbx_strand_id
1 'polypeptide(L)'
;MQYGRLVDAALQSRSERYVHEIFEALRPVSVASRANRPIGDRMIMNAAFLVSRDREADFDAIVKTIGSRHDKLTFKYTGPWPPYNFVNIRLKLERV
;
A
#
# COMPACT_ATOMS: atom_id res chain seq x y z
N MET A 1 -8.70 23.15 -23.17
CA MET A 1 -8.96 22.81 -21.75
C MET A 1 -7.65 22.56 -21.01
N GLN A 2 -6.95 23.63 -20.58
CA GLN A 2 -5.62 23.52 -19.96
C GLN A 2 -5.70 23.49 -18.42
N TYR A 3 -6.73 24.10 -17.84
CA TYR A 3 -6.97 24.15 -16.39
C TYR A 3 -7.30 22.79 -15.75
N GLY A 4 -8.07 21.93 -16.42
CA GLY A 4 -8.39 20.59 -15.91
C GLY A 4 -7.12 19.75 -15.68
N ARG A 5 -6.19 19.75 -16.65
CA ARG A 5 -4.90 19.05 -16.54
C ARG A 5 -4.04 19.56 -15.40
N LEU A 6 -4.09 20.85 -15.08
CA LEU A 6 -3.35 21.42 -13.95
C LEU A 6 -3.91 20.97 -12.61
N VAL A 7 -5.25 20.90 -12.48
CA VAL A 7 -5.91 20.38 -11.27
C VAL A 7 -5.63 18.90 -11.10
N ASP A 8 -5.74 18.11 -12.17
CA ASP A 8 -5.44 16.67 -12.15
C ASP A 8 -4.00 16.41 -11.74
N ALA A 9 -3.03 17.15 -12.30
CA ALA A 9 -1.63 17.04 -11.94
C ALA A 9 -1.40 17.39 -10.46
N ALA A 10 -2.04 18.46 -9.95
CA ALA A 10 -1.90 18.85 -8.54
C ALA A 10 -2.49 17.81 -7.58
N LEU A 11 -3.63 17.20 -7.95
CA LEU A 11 -4.24 16.10 -7.19
C LEU A 11 -3.35 14.86 -7.21
N GLN A 12 -2.82 14.51 -8.37
CA GLN A 12 -1.92 13.36 -8.53
C GLN A 12 -0.65 13.52 -7.68
N SER A 13 0.03 14.67 -7.77
CA SER A 13 1.22 14.93 -6.95
C SER A 13 0.92 14.93 -5.45
N ARG A 14 -0.29 15.34 -5.05
CA ARG A 14 -0.71 15.25 -3.64
C ARG A 14 -0.91 13.80 -3.20
N SER A 15 -1.58 13.00 -4.01
CA SER A 15 -1.76 11.57 -3.77
C SER A 15 -0.43 10.84 -3.65
N GLU A 16 0.52 11.13 -4.56
CA GLU A 16 1.87 10.55 -4.54
C GLU A 16 2.64 10.88 -3.26
N ARG A 17 2.52 12.12 -2.74
CA ARG A 17 3.12 12.49 -1.46
C ARG A 17 2.56 11.67 -0.30
N TYR A 18 1.24 11.49 -0.23
CA TYR A 18 0.63 10.65 0.80
C TYR A 18 1.10 9.20 0.71
N VAL A 19 1.10 8.62 -0.49
CA VAL A 19 1.56 7.26 -0.73
C VAL A 19 3.01 7.11 -0.28
N HIS A 20 3.89 8.02 -0.69
CA HIS A 20 5.30 7.98 -0.34
C HIS A 20 5.52 8.04 1.17
N GLU A 21 4.85 8.95 1.88
CA GLU A 21 4.93 9.08 3.35
C GLU A 21 4.51 7.77 4.05
N ILE A 22 3.40 7.17 3.61
CA ILE A 22 2.90 5.90 4.17
C ILE A 22 3.90 4.77 3.95
N PHE A 23 4.45 4.65 2.74
CA PHE A 23 5.46 3.63 2.43
C PHE A 23 6.73 3.80 3.26
N GLU A 24 7.26 5.02 3.38
CA GLU A 24 8.46 5.29 4.16
C GLU A 24 8.25 5.01 5.65
N ALA A 25 7.08 5.36 6.20
CA ALA A 25 6.76 5.08 7.60
C ALA A 25 6.64 3.56 7.90
N LEU A 26 6.11 2.78 6.97
CA LEU A 26 5.93 1.32 7.14
C LEU A 26 7.14 0.49 6.72
N ARG A 27 8.10 1.08 6.00
CA ARG A 27 9.29 0.40 5.49
C ARG A 27 10.14 -0.25 6.60
N PRO A 28 10.42 0.38 7.76
CA PRO A 28 11.28 -0.20 8.78
C PRO A 28 10.70 -1.47 9.43
N VAL A 29 9.37 -1.56 9.51
CA VAL A 29 8.63 -2.67 10.14
C VAL A 29 8.17 -3.74 9.15
N SER A 30 8.37 -3.52 7.85
CA SER A 30 8.03 -4.49 6.80
C SER A 30 9.26 -5.23 6.30
N VAL A 31 9.12 -6.51 5.97
CA VAL A 31 10.14 -7.30 5.27
C VAL A 31 10.13 -6.98 3.78
N ALA A 32 8.94 -6.83 3.21
CA ALA A 32 8.76 -6.45 1.81
C ALA A 32 7.45 -5.67 1.65
N SER A 33 7.36 -4.90 0.58
CA SER A 33 6.13 -4.20 0.20
C SER A 33 5.89 -4.33 -1.30
N ARG A 34 4.61 -4.28 -1.68
CA ARG A 34 4.14 -4.35 -3.06
C ARG A 34 3.06 -3.30 -3.27
N ALA A 35 3.29 -2.39 -4.20
CA ALA A 35 2.27 -1.49 -4.70
C ALA A 35 1.48 -2.22 -5.81
N ASN A 36 0.17 -2.30 -5.62
CA ASN A 36 -0.78 -2.81 -6.58
C ASN A 36 -1.49 -1.65 -7.25
N ARG A 37 -2.14 -1.92 -8.40
CA ARG A 37 -2.94 -0.90 -9.08
C ARG A 37 -4.11 -0.48 -8.17
N PRO A 38 -4.29 0.83 -7.93
CA PRO A 38 -5.49 1.32 -7.26
C PRO A 38 -6.75 0.94 -8.02
N ILE A 39 -7.84 0.69 -7.30
CA ILE A 39 -9.11 0.22 -7.86
C ILE A 39 -10.14 1.34 -7.73
N GLY A 40 -10.69 1.77 -8.87
CA GLY A 40 -11.63 2.89 -8.96
C GLY A 40 -10.97 4.25 -8.71
N ASP A 41 -11.78 5.31 -8.80
CA ASP A 41 -11.26 6.69 -8.86
C ASP A 41 -10.95 7.30 -7.48
N ARG A 42 -11.45 6.68 -6.41
CA ARG A 42 -11.27 7.19 -5.04
C ARG A 42 -10.05 6.60 -4.32
N MET A 43 -9.44 5.56 -4.88
CA MET A 43 -8.32 4.88 -4.25
C MET A 43 -7.01 5.49 -4.73
N ILE A 44 -6.22 6.02 -3.79
CA ILE A 44 -4.89 6.55 -4.09
C ILE A 44 -3.77 5.54 -3.82
N MET A 45 -4.06 4.50 -3.02
CA MET A 45 -3.10 3.47 -2.64
C MET A 45 -3.78 2.11 -2.54
N ASN A 46 -3.18 1.10 -3.17
CA ASN A 46 -3.46 -0.31 -2.95
C ASN A 46 -2.12 -0.99 -2.75
N ALA A 47 -1.85 -1.51 -1.56
CA ALA A 47 -0.54 -2.10 -1.27
C ALA A 47 -0.66 -3.29 -0.32
N ALA A 48 0.27 -4.23 -0.49
CA ALA A 48 0.49 -5.34 0.42
C ALA A 48 1.85 -5.18 1.11
N PHE A 49 1.89 -5.51 2.40
CA PHE A 49 3.11 -5.52 3.20
C PHE A 49 3.32 -6.93 3.75
N LEU A 50 4.53 -7.44 3.60
CA LEU A 50 4.98 -8.66 4.23
C LEU A 50 5.62 -8.27 5.55
N VAL A 51 5.03 -8.70 6.66
CA VAL A 51 5.46 -8.33 8.01
C VAL A 51 5.92 -9.60 8.73
N SER A 52 7.03 -9.50 9.45
CA SER A 52 7.48 -10.60 10.31
C SER A 52 6.55 -10.71 11.51
N ARG A 53 6.24 -11.92 11.97
CA ARG A 53 5.22 -12.16 13.01
C ARG A 53 5.54 -11.43 14.32
N ASP A 54 6.81 -11.29 14.66
CA ASP A 54 7.29 -10.57 15.84
C ASP A 54 7.12 -9.05 15.74
N ARG A 55 6.91 -8.50 14.54
CA ARG A 55 6.75 -7.05 14.29
C ARG A 55 5.33 -6.65 13.90
N GLU A 56 4.36 -7.56 14.01
CA GLU A 56 2.95 -7.30 13.68
C GLU A 56 2.38 -6.14 14.53
N ALA A 57 2.63 -6.15 15.84
CA ALA A 57 2.15 -5.10 16.73
C ALA A 57 2.75 -3.71 16.42
N ASP A 58 4.03 -3.66 16.05
CA ASP A 58 4.69 -2.41 15.65
C ASP A 58 4.09 -1.86 14.34
N PHE A 59 3.83 -2.76 13.39
CA PHE A 59 3.17 -2.40 12.13
C PHE A 59 1.77 -1.82 12.38
N ASP A 60 0.95 -2.48 13.21
CA ASP A 60 -0.38 -2.02 13.58
C ASP A 60 -0.36 -0.64 14.25
N ALA A 61 0.59 -0.41 15.16
CA ALA A 61 0.76 0.86 15.85
C ALA A 61 1.11 2.01 14.87
N ILE A 62 1.99 1.75 13.89
CA ILE A 62 2.35 2.73 12.87
C ILE A 62 1.16 3.00 11.95
N VAL A 63 0.44 1.97 11.48
CA VAL A 63 -0.78 2.15 10.66
C VAL A 63 -1.81 3.01 11.38
N LYS A 64 -2.04 2.75 12.68
CA LYS A 64 -2.97 3.53 13.49
C LYS A 64 -2.53 5.00 13.62
N THR A 65 -1.23 5.23 13.83
CA THR A 65 -0.64 6.57 13.93
C THR A 65 -0.76 7.34 12.62
N ILE A 66 -0.50 6.69 11.48
CA ILE A 66 -0.69 7.27 10.15
C ILE A 66 -2.17 7.61 9.95
N GLY A 67 -3.07 6.69 10.29
CA GLY A 67 -4.52 6.89 10.18
C GLY A 67 -5.01 8.09 10.99
N SER A 68 -4.46 8.34 12.17
CA SER A 68 -4.83 9.50 13.00
C SER A 68 -4.20 10.82 12.56
N ARG A 69 -3.24 10.82 11.62
CA ARG A 69 -2.63 12.05 11.06
C ARG A 69 -3.34 12.53 9.80
N HIS A 70 -4.14 11.67 9.17
CA HIS A 70 -4.73 11.93 7.86
C HIS A 70 -6.25 11.80 7.88
N ASP A 71 -6.92 12.79 8.47
CA ASP A 71 -8.38 12.86 8.61
C ASP A 71 -9.14 12.82 7.27
N LYS A 72 -8.45 13.14 6.17
CA LYS A 72 -8.99 13.18 4.81
C LYS A 72 -8.90 11.84 4.08
N LEU A 73 -8.22 10.86 4.67
CA LEU A 73 -8.00 9.55 4.07
C LEU A 73 -8.78 8.48 4.85
N THR A 74 -9.36 7.54 4.12
CA THR A 74 -9.95 6.35 4.72
C THR A 74 -9.01 5.17 4.53
N PHE A 75 -8.57 4.56 5.63
CA PHE A 75 -7.70 3.41 5.61
C PHE A 75 -8.54 2.13 5.69
N LYS A 76 -8.36 1.24 4.72
CA LYS A 76 -8.87 -0.14 4.78
C LYS A 76 -7.70 -1.06 5.07
N TYR A 77 -7.56 -1.44 6.34
CA TYR A 77 -6.54 -2.37 6.80
C TYR A 77 -7.16 -3.76 7.01
N THR A 78 -6.65 -4.78 6.31
CA THR A 78 -7.18 -6.14 6.38
C THR A 78 -6.05 -7.17 6.39
N GLY A 79 -6.27 -8.29 7.08
CA GLY A 79 -5.32 -9.39 7.20
C GLY A 79 -5.46 -10.10 8.55
N PRO A 80 -4.54 -11.03 8.87
CA PRO A 80 -3.44 -11.51 8.04
C PRO A 80 -3.94 -12.38 6.87
N TRP A 81 -3.41 -12.14 5.67
CA TRP A 81 -3.71 -12.94 4.48
C TRP A 81 -2.56 -13.88 4.14
N PRO A 82 -2.78 -14.98 3.42
CA PRO A 82 -1.69 -15.75 2.84
C PRO A 82 -0.84 -14.86 1.90
N PRO A 83 0.48 -15.11 1.76
CA PRO A 83 1.42 -14.19 1.13
C PRO A 83 1.38 -14.21 -0.41
N TYR A 84 0.18 -14.22 -1.03
CA TYR A 84 0.00 -14.32 -2.48
C TYR A 84 0.66 -13.16 -3.26
N ASN A 85 0.80 -11.98 -2.65
CA ASN A 85 1.51 -10.84 -3.25
C ASN A 85 3.05 -11.03 -3.30
N PHE A 86 3.58 -12.02 -2.60
CA PHE A 86 5.02 -12.21 -2.39
C PHE A 86 5.53 -13.57 -2.88
N VAL A 87 4.65 -14.50 -3.26
CA VAL A 87 5.01 -15.83 -3.74
C VAL A 87 4.67 -15.97 -5.22
N ASN A 88 5.68 -16.30 -6.03
CA ASN A 88 5.49 -16.70 -7.42
C ASN A 88 5.75 -18.21 -7.54
N ILE A 89 4.68 -19.00 -7.70
CA ILE A 89 4.80 -20.45 -7.92
C ILE A 89 5.02 -20.67 -9.43
N ARG A 90 6.17 -21.24 -9.80
CA ARG A 90 6.41 -21.73 -11.17
C ARG A 90 6.20 -23.23 -11.21
N LEU A 91 5.12 -23.67 -11.84
CA LEU A 91 4.86 -25.08 -12.08
C LEU A 91 5.58 -25.51 -13.37
N LYS A 92 6.49 -26.48 -13.28
CA LYS A 92 6.99 -27.21 -14.45
C LYS A 92 6.09 -28.43 -14.65
N LEU A 93 5.42 -28.49 -15.80
CA LEU A 93 4.72 -29.69 -16.23
C LEU A 93 5.76 -30.66 -16.78
N GLU A 94 6.06 -31.72 -16.02
CA GLU A 94 6.73 -32.90 -16.59
C GLU A 94 5.67 -33.69 -17.37
N ARG A 95 5.91 -33.86 -18.67
CA ARG A 95 5.11 -34.79 -19.49
C ARG A 95 5.55 -36.20 -19.12
N VAL A 96 4.62 -36.98 -18.57
CA VAL A 96 4.72 -38.44 -18.44
C VAL A 96 4.51 -39.07 -19.82
#